data_AF-A0A3D2WDQ7-F1
#
_entry.id   AF-A0A3D2WDQ7-F1
#
_cell.length_a   1.000
_cell.length_b   1.000
_cell.length_c   1.000
_cell.angle_alpha   90.00
_cell.angle_beta   90.00
_cell.angle_gamma   90.00
#
_symmetry.space_group_name_H-M   'P 1'
#
loop_
_entity.id
_entity.type
_entity.pdbx_description
1 polymer ?
#
loop_
_entity_poly.entity_id
_entity_poly.type
_entity_poly.pdbx_seq_one_letter_code
_entity_poly.pdbx_strand_id
1 'polypeptide(L)'
;MHKRNLTFGIGLVATITVIACSANAMDDMAASQDGAIMAPMFQVNPFWPKPLPNHWIQGATIGVDVDSRDNVWLVHRNTPDQFAGRTELGSAQNPPLSECCSPAPPVLHFNSDGDLLNSWGGPTDTGEYVWPVSNHGITVDHMDNVWIGGNGGPDRQILKFSRDGDFLNQFGESGAQNSSLSTENFGRVAKVFADPAENEIYVADGYLNRRVAVIDGNTGEMKRFWGAYGNEPSDDRTPGYRPGETPPQQFRTPVHCAELSNDGLLYVCDRPSNRISVFQRDGTFVNEVVIAPHTLSQGATWDIDFSPDDEQTWMYVADGQNMKVYVMDRETLEVV
;
A
#
# COMPACT_ATOMS: atom_id res chain seq x y z
N MET A 1 59.64 -9.11 -59.34
CA MET A 1 58.74 -8.24 -58.55
C MET A 1 57.34 -8.85 -58.34
N HIS A 2 57.18 -10.11 -57.91
CA HIS A 2 55.85 -10.77 -57.85
C HIS A 2 55.51 -11.52 -56.55
N LYS A 3 56.37 -11.51 -55.53
CA LYS A 3 56.12 -12.24 -54.26
C LYS A 3 55.65 -11.38 -53.08
N ARG A 4 55.66 -10.04 -53.20
CA ARG A 4 55.25 -9.12 -52.11
C ARG A 4 53.76 -8.76 -52.12
N ASN A 5 53.05 -8.99 -53.23
CA ASN A 5 51.62 -8.63 -53.33
C ASN A 5 50.69 -9.77 -52.90
N LEU A 6 51.18 -11.02 -52.83
CA LEU A 6 50.36 -12.18 -52.45
C LEU A 6 50.22 -12.31 -50.92
N THR A 7 51.26 -11.94 -50.16
CA THR A 7 51.24 -11.97 -48.69
C THR A 7 50.37 -10.87 -48.08
N PHE A 8 50.27 -9.70 -48.73
CA PHE A 8 49.34 -8.64 -48.30
C PHE A 8 47.87 -9.00 -48.56
N GLY A 9 47.57 -9.72 -49.65
CA GLY A 9 46.20 -10.15 -49.97
C GLY A 9 45.65 -11.21 -49.00
N ILE A 10 46.49 -12.17 -48.60
CA ILE A 10 46.09 -13.25 -47.67
C ILE A 10 45.91 -12.71 -46.25
N GLY A 11 46.75 -11.76 -45.82
CA GLY A 11 46.59 -11.09 -44.52
C GLY A 11 45.30 -10.28 -44.42
N LEU A 12 44.95 -9.52 -45.46
CA LEU A 12 43.74 -8.70 -45.48
C LEU A 12 42.47 -9.57 -45.43
N VAL A 13 42.43 -10.66 -46.21
CA VAL A 13 41.27 -11.57 -46.22
C VAL A 13 41.12 -12.26 -44.87
N ALA A 14 42.20 -12.77 -44.26
CA ALA A 14 42.14 -13.40 -42.94
C ALA A 14 41.69 -12.43 -41.83
N THR A 15 42.05 -11.14 -41.93
CA THR A 15 41.62 -10.13 -40.95
C THR A 15 40.14 -9.79 -41.11
N ILE A 16 39.62 -9.76 -42.35
CA ILE A 16 38.19 -9.51 -42.63
C ILE A 16 37.32 -10.69 -42.17
N THR A 17 37.76 -11.95 -42.34
CA THR A 17 37.00 -13.11 -41.82
C THR A 17 36.96 -13.16 -40.30
N VAL A 18 38.05 -12.78 -39.62
CA VAL A 18 38.07 -12.71 -38.14
C VAL A 18 37.13 -11.61 -37.62
N ILE A 19 37.03 -10.47 -38.31
CA ILE A 19 36.09 -9.39 -37.97
C ILE A 19 34.63 -9.82 -38.23
N ALA A 20 34.37 -10.54 -39.33
CA ALA A 20 33.02 -11.03 -39.64
C ALA A 20 32.54 -12.14 -38.67
N CYS A 21 33.43 -13.03 -38.23
CA CYS A 21 33.09 -14.05 -37.22
C CYS A 21 32.91 -13.45 -35.81
N SER A 22 33.60 -12.35 -35.49
CA SER A 22 33.40 -11.65 -34.20
C SER A 22 32.18 -10.76 -34.19
N ALA A 23 31.76 -10.20 -35.34
CA ALA A 23 30.48 -9.50 -35.46
C ALA A 23 29.29 -10.45 -35.25
N ASN A 24 29.29 -11.63 -35.88
CA ASN A 24 28.22 -12.61 -35.69
C ASN A 24 28.17 -13.18 -34.26
N ALA A 25 29.33 -13.36 -33.61
CA ALA A 25 29.37 -13.77 -32.21
C ALA A 25 28.93 -12.65 -31.23
N MET A 26 29.04 -11.39 -31.64
CA MET A 26 28.52 -10.24 -30.88
C MET A 26 27.01 -10.05 -31.08
N ASP A 27 26.49 -10.33 -32.28
CA ASP A 27 25.04 -10.35 -32.54
C ASP A 27 24.35 -11.51 -31.78
N ASP A 28 24.97 -12.69 -31.71
CA ASP A 28 24.45 -13.82 -30.91
C ASP A 28 24.52 -13.55 -29.38
N MET A 29 25.50 -12.76 -28.91
CA MET A 29 25.55 -12.35 -27.50
C MET A 29 24.61 -11.18 -27.18
N ALA A 30 24.28 -10.32 -28.16
CA ALA A 30 23.26 -9.29 -28.01
C ALA A 30 21.84 -9.90 -27.98
N ALA A 31 21.59 -10.94 -28.78
CA ALA A 31 20.34 -11.70 -28.77
C ALA A 31 20.14 -12.56 -27.50
N SER A 32 21.18 -12.76 -26.69
CA SER A 32 21.07 -13.48 -25.40
C SER A 32 20.64 -12.59 -24.21
N GLN A 33 20.38 -11.30 -24.43
CA GLN A 33 19.75 -10.39 -23.46
C GLN A 33 18.28 -10.06 -23.77
N ASP A 34 17.64 -10.76 -24.70
CA ASP A 34 16.21 -10.59 -25.01
C ASP A 34 15.25 -11.19 -23.94
N GLY A 35 15.76 -11.47 -22.75
CA GLY A 35 14.98 -12.05 -21.64
C GLY A 35 15.24 -11.41 -20.27
N ALA A 36 15.94 -10.27 -20.21
CA ALA A 36 16.04 -9.54 -18.95
C ALA A 36 14.68 -8.88 -18.65
N ILE A 37 14.01 -9.34 -17.60
CA ILE A 37 12.81 -8.69 -17.09
C ILE A 37 13.18 -7.25 -16.71
N MET A 38 12.69 -6.26 -17.46
CA MET A 38 12.97 -4.85 -17.22
C MET A 38 11.95 -4.29 -16.23
N ALA A 39 12.22 -4.51 -14.94
CA ALA A 39 11.42 -3.96 -13.86
C ALA A 39 11.60 -2.44 -13.71
N PRO A 40 10.58 -1.70 -13.26
CA PRO A 40 10.67 -0.27 -12.98
C PRO A 40 11.70 0.02 -11.87
N MET A 41 12.40 1.14 -12.05
CA MET A 41 13.38 1.66 -11.08
C MET A 41 12.93 3.03 -10.59
N PHE A 42 12.91 3.20 -9.27
CA PHE A 42 12.47 4.44 -8.63
C PHE A 42 13.65 5.26 -8.10
N GLN A 43 13.50 6.58 -8.14
CA GLN A 43 14.41 7.52 -7.50
C GLN A 43 13.62 8.44 -6.58
N VAL A 44 14.17 8.72 -5.40
CA VAL A 44 13.54 9.64 -4.46
C VAL A 44 13.61 11.06 -5.04
N ASN A 45 12.47 11.75 -5.04
CA ASN A 45 12.43 13.20 -5.24
C ASN A 45 12.63 13.90 -3.88
N PRO A 46 13.80 14.51 -3.62
CA PRO A 46 14.09 15.12 -2.31
C PRO A 46 13.37 16.47 -2.10
N PHE A 47 12.66 16.98 -3.11
CA PHE A 47 11.95 18.26 -3.04
C PHE A 47 10.43 18.11 -2.90
N TRP A 48 9.96 16.86 -2.76
CA TRP A 48 8.55 16.54 -2.54
C TRP A 48 8.35 15.86 -1.17
N PRO A 49 7.35 16.26 -0.37
CA PRO A 49 6.48 17.43 -0.57
C PRO A 49 7.23 18.73 -0.31
N LYS A 50 6.67 19.87 -0.75
CA LYS A 50 7.20 21.20 -0.40
C LYS A 50 6.99 21.47 1.10
N PRO A 51 7.75 22.40 1.70
CA PRO A 51 7.57 22.75 3.11
C PRO A 51 6.12 23.12 3.43
N LEU A 52 5.60 22.55 4.54
CA LEU A 52 4.26 22.86 5.00
C LEU A 52 4.14 24.33 5.46
N PRO A 53 2.96 24.97 5.28
CA PRO A 53 2.71 26.29 5.82
C PRO A 53 2.57 26.25 7.35
N ASN A 54 2.40 27.42 7.97
CA ASN A 54 2.04 27.57 9.39
C ASN A 54 3.01 26.93 10.39
N HIS A 55 4.27 26.69 10.00
CA HIS A 55 5.25 25.96 10.81
C HIS A 55 4.75 24.58 11.25
N TRP A 56 3.96 23.94 10.38
CA TRP A 56 3.46 22.61 10.63
C TRP A 56 4.53 21.54 10.42
N ILE A 57 4.45 20.51 11.24
CA ILE A 57 5.21 19.27 11.07
C ILE A 57 4.27 18.06 11.08
N GLN A 58 4.71 16.97 10.46
CA GLN A 58 3.98 15.71 10.37
C GLN A 58 4.48 14.75 11.43
N GLY A 59 3.57 13.94 11.97
CA GLY A 59 3.92 12.76 12.78
C GLY A 59 4.15 11.55 11.89
N ALA A 60 3.87 10.36 12.38
CA ALA A 60 3.94 9.15 11.56
C ALA A 60 2.93 9.23 10.40
N THR A 61 3.43 9.35 9.17
CA THR A 61 2.63 9.18 7.94
C THR A 61 2.33 7.70 7.80
N ILE A 62 1.05 7.35 7.83
CA ILE A 62 0.60 5.96 8.01
C ILE A 62 -0.32 5.46 6.90
N GLY A 63 -0.87 6.38 6.11
CA GLY A 63 -1.60 6.06 4.88
C GLY A 63 -1.29 7.07 3.78
N VAL A 64 -1.29 6.59 2.55
CA VAL A 64 -1.14 7.37 1.33
C VAL A 64 -2.11 6.84 0.28
N ASP A 65 -2.66 7.74 -0.54
CA ASP A 65 -3.41 7.38 -1.74
C ASP A 65 -3.24 8.44 -2.83
N VAL A 66 -3.57 8.10 -4.08
CA VAL A 66 -3.51 9.01 -5.23
C VAL A 66 -4.88 9.09 -5.90
N ASP A 67 -5.40 10.30 -6.08
CA ASP A 67 -6.69 10.48 -6.73
C ASP A 67 -6.60 10.52 -8.26
N SER A 68 -7.77 10.54 -8.92
CA SER A 68 -7.92 10.59 -10.39
C SER A 68 -7.29 11.81 -11.08
N ARG A 69 -6.72 12.76 -10.32
CA ARG A 69 -6.06 13.97 -10.82
C ARG A 69 -4.57 14.02 -10.44
N ASP A 70 -3.97 12.86 -10.12
CA ASP A 70 -2.57 12.72 -9.66
C ASP A 70 -2.24 13.55 -8.41
N ASN A 71 -3.24 13.84 -7.57
CA ASN A 71 -2.97 14.44 -6.27
C ASN A 71 -2.72 13.36 -5.23
N VAL A 72 -1.76 13.60 -4.37
CA VAL A 72 -1.37 12.69 -3.30
C VAL A 72 -2.07 13.09 -2.01
N TRP A 73 -2.73 12.12 -1.40
CA TRP A 73 -3.42 12.24 -0.13
C TRP A 73 -2.62 11.50 0.93
N LEU A 74 -2.36 12.16 2.04
CA LEU A 74 -1.69 11.58 3.19
C LEU A 74 -2.63 11.63 4.39
N VAL A 75 -2.60 10.56 5.19
CA VAL A 75 -3.05 10.63 6.57
C VAL A 75 -1.88 10.34 7.50
N HIS A 76 -1.65 11.24 8.44
CA HIS A 76 -0.63 11.10 9.46
C HIS A 76 -1.26 11.18 10.85
N ARG A 77 -0.60 10.58 11.84
CA ARG A 77 -1.03 10.73 13.23
C ARG A 77 -0.48 12.02 13.78
N ASN A 78 -1.34 12.83 14.37
CA ASN A 78 -0.98 14.14 14.91
C ASN A 78 -1.14 14.23 16.44
N THR A 79 -1.25 13.08 17.12
CA THR A 79 -1.34 13.00 18.58
C THR A 79 0.01 13.27 19.25
N PRO A 80 0.03 13.76 20.51
CA PRO A 80 1.27 14.17 21.17
C PRO A 80 2.35 13.09 21.29
N ASP A 81 1.97 11.81 21.34
CA ASP A 81 2.89 10.67 21.42
C ASP A 81 3.66 10.40 20.11
N GLN A 82 3.26 11.05 19.01
CA GLN A 82 3.91 10.95 17.71
C GLN A 82 5.07 11.95 17.55
N PHE A 83 5.29 12.80 18.55
CA PHE A 83 6.30 13.84 18.54
C PHE A 83 7.09 13.87 19.84
N ALA A 84 8.35 14.28 19.77
CA ALA A 84 9.13 14.70 20.91
C ALA A 84 8.66 16.11 21.35
N GLY A 85 7.52 16.20 22.02
CA GLY A 85 6.80 17.46 22.27
C GLY A 85 7.65 18.60 22.84
N ARG A 86 8.64 18.31 23.71
CA ARG A 86 9.56 19.31 24.27
C ARG A 86 10.46 19.97 23.23
N THR A 87 10.81 19.27 22.16
CA THR A 87 11.80 19.71 21.17
C THR A 87 11.21 19.94 19.79
N GLU A 88 10.05 19.36 19.48
CA GLU A 88 9.42 19.43 18.16
C GLU A 88 8.16 20.30 18.17
N LEU A 89 7.42 20.36 19.28
CA LEU A 89 6.10 21.01 19.34
C LEU A 89 6.10 22.34 20.11
N GLY A 90 7.15 23.14 19.94
CA GLY A 90 7.36 24.35 20.73
C GLY A 90 6.25 25.40 20.63
N SER A 91 5.67 25.63 19.46
CA SER A 91 4.57 26.60 19.29
C SER A 91 3.21 26.07 19.75
N ALA A 92 3.05 24.75 19.83
CA ALA A 92 1.85 24.10 20.36
C ALA A 92 1.83 23.96 21.91
N GLN A 93 2.92 24.33 22.61
CA GLN A 93 2.94 24.31 24.08
C GLN A 93 2.15 25.47 24.69
N ASN A 94 1.79 25.35 25.97
CA ASN A 94 1.14 26.42 26.74
C ASN A 94 1.89 26.72 28.06
N PRO A 95 2.61 27.85 28.18
CA PRO A 95 2.82 28.86 27.14
C PRO A 95 3.70 28.32 25.98
N PRO A 96 3.64 28.93 24.77
CA PRO A 96 4.53 28.57 23.68
C PRO A 96 6.00 28.68 24.08
N LEU A 97 6.81 27.67 23.73
CA LEU A 97 8.24 27.63 24.03
C LEU A 97 9.11 28.24 22.92
N SER A 98 8.62 28.23 21.67
CA SER A 98 9.30 28.77 20.49
C SER A 98 8.31 29.07 19.36
N GLU A 99 8.76 29.79 18.32
CA GLU A 99 7.93 30.17 17.15
C GLU A 99 7.45 28.96 16.33
N CYS A 100 8.18 27.84 16.40
CA CYS A 100 7.87 26.56 15.77
C CYS A 100 7.89 25.45 16.83
N CYS A 101 7.21 24.32 16.68
CA CYS A 101 6.30 23.94 15.60
C CYS A 101 4.99 23.43 16.20
N SER A 102 3.99 23.18 15.35
CA SER A 102 2.74 22.52 15.73
C SER A 102 2.43 21.38 14.76
N PRO A 103 1.63 20.38 15.17
CA PRO A 103 1.22 19.31 14.26
C PRO A 103 0.31 19.87 13.17
N ALA A 104 0.45 19.38 11.94
CA ALA A 104 -0.53 19.63 10.89
C ALA A 104 -1.89 18.95 11.18
N PRO A 105 -2.98 19.35 10.50
CA PRO A 105 -4.19 18.54 10.44
C PRO A 105 -3.88 17.13 9.92
N PRO A 106 -4.59 16.09 10.40
CA PRO A 106 -4.18 14.70 10.14
C PRO A 106 -4.30 14.29 8.67
N VAL A 107 -5.17 14.93 7.89
CA VAL A 107 -5.27 14.72 6.44
C VAL A 107 -4.60 15.87 5.71
N LEU A 108 -3.70 15.53 4.79
CA LEU A 108 -2.97 16.47 3.94
C LEU A 108 -3.14 16.07 2.47
N HIS A 109 -3.49 17.03 1.61
CA HIS A 109 -3.75 16.81 0.20
C HIS A 109 -2.81 17.67 -0.64
N PHE A 110 -2.00 17.03 -1.47
CA PHE A 110 -0.96 17.67 -2.28
C PHE A 110 -1.18 17.45 -3.76
N ASN A 111 -0.80 18.40 -4.61
CA ASN A 111 -0.61 18.09 -6.03
C ASN A 111 0.67 17.27 -6.25
N SER A 112 0.86 16.80 -7.49
CA SER A 112 2.07 16.08 -7.91
C SER A 112 3.37 16.90 -7.78
N ASP A 113 3.29 18.23 -7.82
CA ASP A 113 4.42 19.14 -7.58
C ASP A 113 4.76 19.32 -6.08
N GLY A 114 3.94 18.77 -5.17
CA GLY A 114 4.14 18.81 -3.72
C GLY A 114 3.63 20.06 -3.03
N ASP A 115 2.83 20.90 -3.70
CA ASP A 115 2.09 21.99 -3.06
C ASP A 115 0.92 21.42 -2.25
N LEU A 116 0.79 21.87 -1.00
CA LEU A 116 -0.38 21.56 -0.17
C LEU A 116 -1.61 22.31 -0.74
N LEU A 117 -2.58 21.55 -1.22
CA LEU A 117 -3.85 22.06 -1.75
C LEU A 117 -4.90 22.23 -0.66
N ASN A 118 -4.99 21.26 0.25
CA ASN A 118 -5.95 21.26 1.35
C ASN A 118 -5.43 20.48 2.55
N SER A 119 -5.99 20.75 3.73
CA SER A 119 -5.69 20.03 4.97
C SER A 119 -6.86 20.10 5.93
N TRP A 120 -7.28 18.96 6.49
CA TRP A 120 -8.45 18.88 7.39
C TRP A 120 -8.39 17.63 8.29
N GLY A 121 -9.46 17.42 9.06
CA GLY A 121 -9.69 16.21 9.84
C GLY A 121 -9.39 16.35 11.33
N GLY A 122 -9.61 15.26 12.05
CA GLY A 122 -9.49 15.19 13.50
C GLY A 122 -10.83 15.13 14.23
N PRO A 123 -10.81 15.02 15.57
CA PRO A 123 -12.02 15.00 16.40
C PRO A 123 -12.85 16.28 16.26
N THR A 124 -14.17 16.17 16.41
CA THR A 124 -15.08 17.32 16.45
C THR A 124 -15.67 17.52 17.83
N ASP A 125 -16.01 18.77 18.16
CA ASP A 125 -16.77 19.10 19.36
C ASP A 125 -18.27 18.83 19.21
N THR A 126 -18.76 18.66 17.97
CA THR A 126 -20.18 18.40 17.67
C THR A 126 -20.59 16.96 17.98
N GLY A 127 -19.63 16.04 17.97
CA GLY A 127 -19.88 14.60 18.12
C GLY A 127 -20.61 13.97 16.93
N GLU A 128 -20.61 14.63 15.77
CA GLU A 128 -21.25 14.11 14.55
C GLU A 128 -20.58 12.82 14.04
N TYR A 129 -19.30 12.63 14.34
CA TYR A 129 -18.54 11.40 14.16
C TYR A 129 -17.51 11.24 15.28
N VAL A 130 -16.96 10.03 15.41
CA VAL A 130 -15.82 9.75 16.30
C VAL A 130 -14.57 9.51 15.46
N TRP A 131 -13.65 10.47 15.48
CA TRP A 131 -12.35 10.32 14.80
C TRP A 131 -11.61 9.11 15.37
N PRO A 132 -10.99 8.25 14.53
CA PRO A 132 -10.24 7.11 15.03
C PRO A 132 -9.11 7.56 15.95
N VAL A 133 -8.94 6.89 17.09
CA VAL A 133 -7.89 7.31 18.06
C VAL A 133 -6.49 7.03 17.52
N SER A 134 -6.39 6.18 16.50
CA SER A 134 -5.16 5.92 15.75
C SER A 134 -5.52 5.70 14.29
N ASN A 135 -5.71 6.79 13.54
CA ASN A 135 -5.95 6.72 12.10
C ASN A 135 -4.88 5.86 11.40
N HIS A 136 -5.29 5.20 10.33
CA HIS A 136 -4.48 4.24 9.60
C HIS A 136 -4.58 4.46 8.08
N GLY A 137 -5.34 3.67 7.34
CA GLY A 137 -5.47 3.84 5.89
C GLY A 137 -6.33 5.05 5.52
N ILE A 138 -5.97 5.65 4.38
CA ILE A 138 -6.74 6.68 3.66
C ILE A 138 -6.97 6.16 2.24
N THR A 139 -8.17 6.40 1.70
CA THR A 139 -8.52 6.03 0.32
C THR A 139 -9.41 7.11 -0.27
N VAL A 140 -9.17 7.52 -1.52
CA VAL A 140 -10.01 8.44 -2.27
C VAL A 140 -10.76 7.65 -3.33
N ASP A 141 -12.08 7.56 -3.20
CA ASP A 141 -12.89 6.78 -4.12
C ASP A 141 -13.11 7.49 -5.47
N HIS A 142 -13.68 6.75 -6.43
CA HIS A 142 -14.00 7.22 -7.77
C HIS A 142 -15.07 8.34 -7.82
N MET A 143 -15.67 8.69 -6.68
CA MET A 143 -16.61 9.81 -6.51
C MET A 143 -15.98 10.99 -5.75
N ASP A 144 -14.65 11.00 -5.59
CA ASP A 144 -13.89 11.99 -4.81
C ASP A 144 -14.20 12.02 -3.31
N ASN A 145 -14.75 10.95 -2.74
CA ASN A 145 -14.91 10.84 -1.29
C ASN A 145 -13.65 10.25 -0.63
N VAL A 146 -13.33 10.72 0.56
CA VAL A 146 -12.16 10.29 1.33
C VAL A 146 -12.60 9.37 2.47
N TRP A 147 -12.05 8.17 2.49
CA TRP A 147 -12.33 7.12 3.46
C TRP A 147 -11.17 6.97 4.43
N ILE A 148 -11.48 6.84 5.72
CA ILE A 148 -10.47 6.74 6.79
C ILE A 148 -10.82 5.58 7.72
N GLY A 149 -9.86 4.66 7.84
CA GLY A 149 -9.85 3.60 8.86
C GLY A 149 -9.01 3.99 10.08
N GLY A 150 -9.05 3.16 11.12
CA GLY A 150 -8.19 3.33 12.28
C GLY A 150 -7.93 2.02 13.00
N ASN A 151 -6.75 1.94 13.63
CA ASN A 151 -6.27 0.73 14.27
C ASN A 151 -6.14 0.84 15.80
N GLY A 152 -6.74 1.87 16.39
CA GLY A 152 -6.73 2.14 17.81
C GLY A 152 -7.62 1.20 18.62
N GLY A 153 -7.46 1.26 19.94
CA GLY A 153 -8.21 0.44 20.90
C GLY A 153 -9.72 0.32 20.60
N PRO A 154 -10.45 1.44 20.60
CA PRO A 154 -11.89 1.51 20.38
C PRO A 154 -12.30 1.60 18.90
N ASP A 155 -11.36 1.67 17.95
CA ASP A 155 -11.70 1.92 16.54
C ASP A 155 -12.44 0.70 15.94
N ARG A 156 -13.73 0.88 15.65
CA ARG A 156 -14.66 -0.13 15.10
C ARG A 156 -15.46 0.40 13.91
N GLN A 157 -15.06 1.57 13.43
CA GLN A 157 -15.75 2.34 12.42
C GLN A 157 -14.83 2.71 11.25
N ILE A 158 -15.44 3.02 10.12
CA ILE A 158 -14.81 3.66 8.96
C ILE A 158 -15.53 4.99 8.76
N LEU A 159 -14.78 6.06 8.51
CA LEU A 159 -15.34 7.39 8.23
C LEU A 159 -15.25 7.69 6.74
N LYS A 160 -16.26 8.38 6.20
CA LYS A 160 -16.34 8.87 4.82
C LYS A 160 -16.56 10.38 4.82
N PHE A 161 -15.75 11.10 4.05
CA PHE A 161 -15.76 12.55 3.92
C PHE A 161 -15.84 12.96 2.46
N SER A 162 -16.27 14.19 2.19
CA SER A 162 -16.07 14.82 0.89
C SER A 162 -14.58 15.11 0.68
N ARG A 163 -14.18 15.38 -0.56
CA ARG A 163 -12.84 15.91 -0.89
C ARG A 163 -12.46 17.13 -0.03
N ASP A 164 -13.42 17.98 0.27
CA ASP A 164 -13.21 19.23 1.00
C ASP A 164 -13.18 19.03 2.53
N GLY A 165 -13.44 17.81 3.01
CA GLY A 165 -13.37 17.44 4.43
C GLY A 165 -14.70 17.49 5.16
N ASP A 166 -15.82 17.64 4.46
CA ASP A 166 -17.15 17.58 5.07
C ASP A 166 -17.50 16.14 5.42
N PHE A 167 -18.01 15.91 6.62
CA PHE A 167 -18.45 14.57 7.02
C PHE A 167 -19.65 14.11 6.19
N LEU A 168 -19.56 12.91 5.62
CA LEU A 168 -20.62 12.31 4.83
C LEU A 168 -21.27 11.13 5.54
N ASN A 169 -20.47 10.21 6.08
CA ASN A 169 -20.99 9.02 6.74
C ASN A 169 -19.99 8.34 7.67
N GLN A 170 -20.52 7.54 8.59
CA GLN A 170 -19.76 6.63 9.44
C GLN A 170 -20.39 5.24 9.35
N PHE A 171 -19.54 4.24 9.16
CA PHE A 171 -19.95 2.83 9.11
C PHE A 171 -19.35 2.09 10.31
N GLY A 172 -20.20 1.47 11.13
CA GLY A 172 -19.82 0.94 12.45
C GLY A 172 -19.77 2.02 13.54
N GLU A 173 -19.49 1.61 14.77
CA GLU A 173 -19.54 2.49 15.94
C GLU A 173 -18.33 2.32 16.86
N SER A 174 -17.59 3.41 17.10
CA SER A 174 -16.44 3.42 18.02
C SER A 174 -16.80 2.83 19.39
N GLY A 175 -15.99 1.87 19.85
CA GLY A 175 -16.17 1.20 21.14
C GLY A 175 -17.20 0.07 21.14
N ALA A 176 -17.87 -0.21 20.02
CA ALA A 176 -18.80 -1.32 19.91
C ALA A 176 -18.14 -2.67 20.20
N GLN A 177 -18.96 -3.61 20.71
CA GLN A 177 -18.57 -5.01 20.75
C GLN A 177 -18.42 -5.54 19.33
N ASN A 178 -17.43 -6.40 19.14
CA ASN A 178 -17.05 -6.84 17.80
C ASN A 178 -16.49 -8.26 17.84
N SER A 179 -16.64 -8.96 16.73
CA SER A 179 -16.02 -10.24 16.40
C SER A 179 -15.77 -10.28 14.89
N SER A 180 -14.94 -11.21 14.42
CA SER A 180 -14.73 -11.38 12.97
C SER A 180 -16.01 -11.76 12.19
N LEU A 181 -17.09 -12.13 12.89
CA LEU A 181 -18.40 -12.43 12.29
C LEU A 181 -19.38 -11.25 12.33
N SER A 182 -19.01 -10.11 12.92
CA SER A 182 -19.91 -8.95 13.04
C SER A 182 -20.25 -8.38 11.66
N THR A 183 -21.53 -8.21 11.36
CA THR A 183 -22.00 -7.57 10.12
C THR A 183 -22.21 -6.07 10.26
N GLU A 184 -22.12 -5.53 11.48
CA GLU A 184 -22.46 -4.13 11.78
C GLU A 184 -21.22 -3.30 12.17
N ASN A 185 -20.19 -3.96 12.70
CA ASN A 185 -18.99 -3.30 13.20
C ASN A 185 -17.73 -3.90 12.59
N PHE A 186 -16.70 -3.07 12.52
CA PHE A 186 -15.37 -3.47 12.10
C PHE A 186 -14.46 -3.62 13.31
N GLY A 187 -13.26 -4.14 13.09
CA GLY A 187 -12.27 -4.43 14.09
C GLY A 187 -10.92 -3.87 13.69
N ARG A 188 -10.74 -2.56 13.95
CA ARG A 188 -9.47 -1.86 13.74
C ARG A 188 -9.02 -1.94 12.27
N VAL A 189 -9.77 -1.29 11.39
CA VAL A 189 -9.58 -1.33 9.93
C VAL A 189 -8.21 -0.77 9.54
N ALA A 190 -7.45 -1.54 8.78
CA ALA A 190 -6.14 -1.11 8.28
C ALA A 190 -6.28 -0.17 7.08
N LYS A 191 -7.05 -0.56 6.06
CA LYS A 191 -7.26 0.21 4.82
C LYS A 191 -8.54 -0.26 4.13
N VAL A 192 -9.04 0.54 3.20
CA VAL A 192 -10.10 0.13 2.27
C VAL A 192 -9.67 0.31 0.82
N PHE A 193 -10.27 -0.45 -0.09
CA PHE A 193 -10.21 -0.22 -1.53
C PHE A 193 -11.62 0.00 -2.05
N ALA A 194 -11.81 0.97 -2.95
CA ALA A 194 -13.11 1.30 -3.52
C ALA A 194 -13.19 0.85 -4.99
N ASP A 195 -13.96 -0.22 -5.26
CA ASP A 195 -14.18 -0.72 -6.62
C ASP A 195 -15.18 0.19 -7.37
N PRO A 196 -14.75 0.90 -8.43
CA PRO A 196 -15.63 1.76 -9.20
C PRO A 196 -16.68 0.99 -10.01
N ALA A 197 -16.44 -0.27 -10.36
CA ALA A 197 -17.33 -1.02 -11.23
C ALA A 197 -18.66 -1.36 -10.55
N GLU A 198 -18.58 -1.81 -9.30
CA GLU A 198 -19.75 -2.26 -8.52
C GLU A 198 -20.09 -1.31 -7.35
N ASN A 199 -19.32 -0.24 -7.17
CA ASN A 199 -19.37 0.65 -6.00
C ASN A 199 -19.31 -0.15 -4.68
N GLU A 200 -18.41 -1.13 -4.64
CA GLU A 200 -18.13 -1.94 -3.46
C GLU A 200 -16.86 -1.46 -2.76
N ILE A 201 -16.85 -1.54 -1.43
CA ILE A 201 -15.67 -1.20 -0.63
C ILE A 201 -15.13 -2.50 -0.02
N TYR A 202 -13.91 -2.85 -0.40
CA TYR A 202 -13.15 -3.96 0.16
C TYR A 202 -12.38 -3.45 1.37
N VAL A 203 -12.62 -4.06 2.53
CA VAL A 203 -12.10 -3.60 3.82
C VAL A 203 -11.09 -4.60 4.34
N ALA A 204 -9.85 -4.15 4.52
CA ALA A 204 -8.82 -4.89 5.27
C ALA A 204 -9.10 -4.76 6.78
N ASP A 205 -10.06 -5.55 7.25
CA ASP A 205 -10.57 -5.53 8.62
C ASP A 205 -9.74 -6.45 9.52
N GLY A 206 -8.56 -5.96 9.93
CA GLY A 206 -7.46 -6.85 10.31
C GLY A 206 -6.78 -6.67 11.67
N TYR A 207 -6.73 -5.48 12.27
CA TYR A 207 -5.94 -5.33 13.52
C TYR A 207 -6.64 -5.92 14.75
N LEU A 208 -7.96 -6.14 14.68
CA LEU A 208 -8.72 -6.92 15.65
C LEU A 208 -9.43 -8.10 14.97
N ASN A 209 -10.07 -7.86 13.83
CA ASN A 209 -10.71 -8.91 13.03
C ASN A 209 -9.70 -9.63 12.14
N ARG A 210 -10.11 -10.72 11.48
CA ARG A 210 -9.26 -11.57 10.64
C ARG A 210 -9.90 -11.85 9.29
N ARG A 211 -10.40 -10.81 8.63
CA ARG A 211 -11.20 -10.95 7.41
C ARG A 211 -10.91 -9.86 6.39
N VAL A 212 -11.30 -10.15 5.16
CA VAL A 212 -11.72 -9.12 4.21
C VAL A 212 -13.23 -9.01 4.34
N ALA A 213 -13.74 -7.79 4.48
CA ALA A 213 -15.16 -7.50 4.40
C ALA A 213 -15.46 -6.71 3.12
N VAL A 214 -16.65 -6.89 2.55
CA VAL A 214 -17.12 -6.12 1.39
C VAL A 214 -18.43 -5.47 1.77
N ILE A 215 -18.46 -4.14 1.67
CA ILE A 215 -19.65 -3.33 1.95
C ILE A 215 -20.10 -2.56 0.72
N ASP A 216 -21.37 -2.17 0.67
CA ASP A 216 -21.87 -1.22 -0.31
C ASP A 216 -21.30 0.19 -0.05
N GLY A 217 -20.77 0.85 -1.09
CA GLY A 217 -20.08 2.15 -0.95
C GLY A 217 -20.99 3.34 -0.61
N ASN A 218 -22.31 3.19 -0.76
CA ASN A 218 -23.29 4.21 -0.39
C ASN A 218 -23.87 3.96 1.00
N THR A 219 -24.35 2.74 1.25
CA THR A 219 -25.10 2.40 2.46
C THR A 219 -24.23 1.84 3.57
N GLY A 220 -23.06 1.30 3.24
CA GLY A 220 -22.20 0.56 4.16
C GLY A 220 -22.74 -0.81 4.55
N GLU A 221 -23.80 -1.29 3.90
CA GLU A 221 -24.37 -2.61 4.17
C GLU A 221 -23.33 -3.70 3.85
N MET A 222 -23.12 -4.61 4.80
CA MET A 222 -22.24 -5.77 4.62
C MET A 222 -22.82 -6.71 3.57
N LYS A 223 -22.09 -6.88 2.46
CA LYS A 223 -22.47 -7.79 1.37
C LYS A 223 -21.93 -9.19 1.61
N ARG A 224 -20.66 -9.28 2.02
CA ARG A 224 -19.94 -10.55 2.26
C ARG A 224 -18.64 -10.31 3.02
N PHE A 225 -18.10 -11.35 3.62
CA PHE A 225 -16.75 -11.36 4.20
C PHE A 225 -16.18 -12.77 4.21
N TRP A 226 -14.86 -12.88 4.25
CA TRP A 226 -14.14 -14.15 4.35
C TRP A 226 -12.80 -13.99 5.05
N GLY A 227 -12.31 -15.08 5.62
CA GLY A 227 -10.96 -15.24 6.18
C GLY A 227 -9.98 -15.85 5.17
N ALA A 228 -8.83 -16.31 5.67
CA ALA A 228 -7.81 -16.91 4.81
C ALA A 228 -8.37 -18.10 4.01
N TYR A 229 -7.94 -18.22 2.75
CA TYR A 229 -8.39 -19.27 1.83
C TYR A 229 -9.91 -19.28 1.52
N GLY A 230 -10.64 -18.20 1.83
CA GLY A 230 -12.09 -18.11 1.62
C GLY A 230 -12.90 -18.76 2.74
N ASN A 231 -12.25 -19.15 3.84
CA ASN A 231 -12.91 -19.76 4.99
C ASN A 231 -13.74 -18.74 5.77
N GLU A 232 -14.68 -19.21 6.60
CA GLU A 232 -15.27 -18.37 7.63
C GLU A 232 -14.18 -17.92 8.63
N PRO A 233 -14.11 -16.62 8.98
CA PRO A 233 -13.08 -16.14 9.89
C PRO A 233 -13.37 -16.55 11.34
N SER A 234 -12.34 -16.90 12.09
CA SER A 234 -12.41 -17.24 13.52
C SER A 234 -11.47 -16.36 14.34
N ASP A 235 -11.94 -15.88 15.48
CA ASP A 235 -11.15 -15.10 16.45
C ASP A 235 -10.21 -15.97 17.31
N ASP A 236 -10.19 -17.28 17.06
CA ASP A 236 -9.26 -18.21 17.71
C ASP A 236 -7.80 -17.77 17.54
N ARG A 237 -7.00 -18.10 18.57
CA ARG A 237 -5.60 -17.73 18.58
C ARG A 237 -4.84 -18.49 17.48
N THR A 238 -4.35 -17.75 16.50
CA THR A 238 -3.37 -18.26 15.53
C THR A 238 -1.99 -18.45 16.19
N PRO A 239 -1.25 -19.55 15.91
CA PRO A 239 0.14 -19.74 16.36
C PRO A 239 1.05 -18.57 15.94
N GLY A 240 2.26 -18.44 16.50
CA GLY A 240 3.27 -17.46 16.03
C GLY A 240 3.83 -17.81 14.65
N TYR A 241 4.38 -16.85 13.91
CA TYR A 241 4.92 -17.10 12.57
C TYR A 241 6.32 -17.69 12.69
N ARG A 242 6.60 -18.72 11.89
CA ARG A 242 7.92 -19.32 11.77
C ARG A 242 8.21 -19.60 10.31
N PRO A 243 9.40 -19.18 9.81
CA PRO A 243 9.78 -19.43 8.42
C PRO A 243 9.68 -20.93 8.09
N GLY A 244 9.05 -21.25 6.96
CA GLY A 244 8.91 -22.62 6.45
C GLY A 244 7.78 -23.47 7.05
N GLU A 245 7.01 -22.95 8.01
CA GLU A 245 5.78 -23.61 8.47
C GLU A 245 4.63 -23.39 7.46
N THR A 246 3.69 -24.35 7.41
CA THR A 246 2.45 -24.20 6.64
C THR A 246 1.67 -22.98 7.14
N PRO A 247 1.21 -22.07 6.24
CA PRO A 247 0.43 -20.93 6.68
C PRO A 247 -0.85 -21.36 7.42
N PRO A 248 -1.26 -20.60 8.45
CA PRO A 248 -2.49 -20.90 9.20
C PRO A 248 -3.73 -20.79 8.31
N GLN A 249 -4.77 -21.58 8.63
CA GLN A 249 -6.07 -21.56 7.96
C GLN A 249 -6.92 -20.32 8.25
N GLN A 250 -6.37 -19.37 9.01
CA GLN A 250 -6.97 -18.10 9.39
C GLN A 250 -5.93 -17.01 9.12
N PHE A 251 -6.37 -15.81 8.73
CA PHE A 251 -5.44 -14.69 8.61
C PHE A 251 -4.83 -14.38 9.99
N ARG A 252 -3.56 -13.96 9.99
CA ARG A 252 -2.98 -13.35 11.18
C ARG A 252 -3.41 -11.89 11.25
N THR A 253 -3.18 -11.30 12.41
CA THR A 253 -3.52 -9.91 12.65
C THR A 253 -2.27 -9.02 12.52
N PRO A 254 -2.23 -8.06 11.58
CA PRO A 254 -3.33 -7.63 10.72
C PRO A 254 -3.41 -8.26 9.33
N VAL A 255 -4.65 -8.45 8.85
CA VAL A 255 -4.98 -8.24 7.42
C VAL A 255 -4.79 -6.74 7.15
N HIS A 256 -3.84 -6.36 6.31
CA HIS A 256 -3.37 -4.97 6.26
C HIS A 256 -3.76 -4.21 4.98
N CYS A 257 -3.98 -4.93 3.88
CA CYS A 257 -4.39 -4.38 2.59
C CYS A 257 -5.35 -5.38 1.90
N ALA A 258 -6.17 -4.89 0.99
CA ALA A 258 -7.03 -5.69 0.12
C ALA A 258 -7.27 -4.89 -1.18
N GLU A 259 -6.39 -5.04 -2.16
CA GLU A 259 -6.36 -4.22 -3.38
C GLU A 259 -6.87 -5.03 -4.58
N LEU A 260 -7.80 -4.45 -5.35
CA LEU A 260 -8.38 -5.11 -6.52
C LEU A 260 -7.63 -4.68 -7.78
N SER A 261 -7.20 -5.66 -8.56
CA SER A 261 -6.56 -5.44 -9.86
C SER A 261 -7.60 -5.28 -10.99
N ASN A 262 -7.15 -4.75 -12.12
CA ASN A 262 -7.96 -4.47 -13.31
C ASN A 262 -8.63 -5.71 -13.90
N ASP A 263 -8.01 -6.88 -13.76
CA ASP A 263 -8.56 -8.17 -14.20
C ASP A 263 -9.53 -8.81 -13.19
N GLY A 264 -9.79 -8.14 -12.06
CA GLY A 264 -10.76 -8.54 -11.06
C GLY A 264 -10.23 -9.47 -9.96
N LEU A 265 -8.91 -9.71 -9.90
CA LEU A 265 -8.30 -10.42 -8.78
C LEU A 265 -8.04 -9.48 -7.60
N LEU A 266 -8.38 -9.93 -6.39
CA LEU A 266 -8.16 -9.21 -5.13
C LEU A 266 -6.92 -9.76 -4.42
N TYR A 267 -5.97 -8.88 -4.10
CA TYR A 267 -4.72 -9.21 -3.44
C TYR A 267 -4.76 -8.73 -1.99
N VAL A 268 -4.57 -9.65 -1.05
CA VAL A 268 -4.79 -9.41 0.39
C VAL A 268 -3.51 -9.62 1.17
N CYS A 269 -3.10 -8.59 1.92
CA CYS A 269 -1.90 -8.63 2.75
C CYS A 269 -2.17 -9.28 4.11
N ASP A 270 -1.70 -10.51 4.33
CA ASP A 270 -1.60 -11.11 5.66
C ASP A 270 -0.22 -10.77 6.25
N ARG A 271 -0.11 -9.55 6.79
CA ARG A 271 1.18 -8.88 7.08
C ARG A 271 2.12 -9.75 7.93
N PRO A 272 1.70 -10.28 9.09
CA PRO A 272 2.59 -11.08 9.94
C PRO A 272 2.86 -12.49 9.41
N SER A 273 2.10 -12.94 8.40
CA SER A 273 2.40 -14.19 7.68
C SER A 273 3.39 -13.98 6.54
N ASN A 274 3.82 -12.74 6.28
CA ASN A 274 4.62 -12.40 5.11
C ASN A 274 3.96 -12.82 3.80
N ARG A 275 2.63 -12.87 3.79
CA ARG A 275 1.86 -13.53 2.74
C ARG A 275 0.99 -12.52 2.01
N ILE A 276 0.91 -12.69 0.70
CA ILE A 276 -0.17 -12.15 -0.13
C ILE A 276 -1.05 -13.32 -0.55
N SER A 277 -2.35 -13.22 -0.29
CA SER A 277 -3.34 -14.18 -0.78
C SER A 277 -4.19 -13.52 -1.86
N VAL A 278 -4.43 -14.25 -2.95
CA VAL A 278 -5.16 -13.79 -4.13
C VAL A 278 -6.52 -14.45 -4.15
N PHE A 279 -7.56 -13.65 -4.39
CA PHE A 279 -8.96 -14.08 -4.40
C PHE A 279 -9.68 -13.58 -5.65
N GLN A 280 -10.75 -14.26 -6.02
CA GLN A 280 -11.81 -13.67 -6.82
C GLN A 280 -12.60 -12.65 -5.98
N ARG A 281 -13.36 -11.76 -6.65
CA ARG A 281 -14.21 -10.75 -5.99
C ARG A 281 -15.19 -11.32 -4.96
N ASP A 282 -15.60 -12.58 -5.11
CA ASP A 282 -16.54 -13.28 -4.21
C ASP A 282 -15.88 -13.93 -2.99
N GLY A 283 -14.55 -13.88 -2.89
CA GLY A 283 -13.77 -14.51 -1.82
C GLY A 283 -13.29 -15.93 -2.14
N THR A 284 -13.50 -16.43 -3.35
CA THR A 284 -12.91 -17.69 -3.80
C THR A 284 -11.40 -17.55 -3.88
N PHE A 285 -10.66 -18.36 -3.12
CA PHE A 285 -9.20 -18.37 -3.12
C PHE A 285 -8.64 -18.83 -4.48
N VAL A 286 -7.61 -18.13 -4.96
CA VAL A 286 -6.95 -18.39 -6.25
C VAL A 286 -5.51 -18.84 -6.05
N ASN A 287 -4.69 -18.03 -5.38
CA ASN A 287 -3.26 -18.29 -5.22
C ASN A 287 -2.70 -17.60 -3.96
N GLU A 288 -1.48 -17.92 -3.56
CA GLU A 288 -0.76 -17.17 -2.53
C GLU A 288 0.75 -17.16 -2.78
N VAL A 289 1.43 -16.18 -2.20
CA VAL A 289 2.90 -16.11 -2.17
C VAL A 289 3.38 -15.65 -0.80
N VAL A 290 4.51 -16.20 -0.34
CA VAL A 290 5.22 -15.74 0.86
C VAL A 290 6.45 -14.94 0.43
N ILE A 291 6.53 -13.68 0.88
CA ILE A 291 7.54 -12.70 0.49
C ILE A 291 8.45 -12.44 1.68
N ALA A 292 9.77 -12.51 1.50
CA ALA A 292 10.73 -12.31 2.59
C ALA A 292 10.42 -13.19 3.82
N PRO A 293 10.43 -14.54 3.69
CA PRO A 293 9.96 -15.46 4.73
C PRO A 293 10.73 -15.37 6.06
N HIS A 294 11.87 -14.70 6.10
CA HIS A 294 12.66 -14.47 7.32
C HIS A 294 12.36 -13.14 8.01
N THR A 295 11.44 -12.33 7.48
CA THR A 295 10.94 -11.13 8.16
C THR A 295 10.05 -11.54 9.33
N LEU A 296 10.45 -11.17 10.55
CA LEU A 296 9.72 -11.48 11.78
C LEU A 296 9.00 -10.23 12.30
N SER A 297 8.59 -10.23 13.57
CA SER A 297 7.94 -9.10 14.24
C SER A 297 6.62 -8.70 13.55
N GLN A 298 6.60 -7.59 12.81
CA GLN A 298 5.39 -7.09 12.15
C GLN A 298 5.12 -7.79 10.82
N GLY A 299 6.13 -8.43 10.22
CA GLY A 299 6.08 -9.05 8.90
C GLY A 299 6.33 -8.09 7.73
N ALA A 300 6.23 -8.60 6.51
CA ALA A 300 6.75 -7.96 5.29
C ALA A 300 5.68 -7.35 4.37
N THR A 301 4.42 -7.80 4.40
CA THR A 301 3.40 -7.36 3.45
C THR A 301 2.56 -6.23 4.04
N TRP A 302 3.10 -5.01 4.09
CA TRP A 302 2.41 -3.87 4.71
C TRP A 302 1.37 -3.30 3.75
N ASP A 303 1.76 -2.93 2.54
CA ASP A 303 0.79 -2.48 1.55
C ASP A 303 1.24 -2.91 0.16
N ILE A 304 0.31 -2.85 -0.79
CA ILE A 304 0.60 -3.10 -2.19
C ILE A 304 -0.01 -2.03 -3.08
N ASP A 305 0.55 -1.89 -4.26
CA ASP A 305 -0.04 -1.14 -5.36
C ASP A 305 0.40 -1.76 -6.70
N PHE A 306 -0.27 -1.41 -7.78
CA PHE A 306 -0.03 -1.96 -9.11
C PHE A 306 0.62 -0.93 -10.04
N SER A 307 1.36 -1.40 -11.04
CA SER A 307 1.85 -0.51 -12.10
C SER A 307 0.69 0.07 -12.93
N PRO A 308 0.85 1.27 -13.49
CA PRO A 308 -0.24 1.98 -14.17
C PRO A 308 -0.50 1.50 -15.60
N ASP A 309 0.27 0.54 -16.13
CA ASP A 309 -0.05 -0.10 -17.41
C ASP A 309 -1.35 -0.90 -17.32
N ASP A 310 -2.03 -1.06 -18.46
CA ASP A 310 -3.36 -1.68 -18.53
C ASP A 310 -3.37 -3.09 -17.92
N GLU A 311 -2.31 -3.86 -18.17
CA GLU A 311 -2.10 -5.21 -17.66
C GLU A 311 -1.72 -5.26 -16.17
N GLN A 312 -1.34 -4.13 -15.56
CA GLN A 312 -0.77 -4.07 -14.22
C GLN A 312 0.37 -5.09 -14.06
N THR A 313 1.33 -5.05 -14.99
CA THR A 313 2.44 -6.02 -15.10
C THR A 313 3.18 -6.19 -13.78
N TRP A 314 3.38 -5.10 -13.04
CA TRP A 314 4.08 -5.09 -11.76
C TRP A 314 3.13 -4.91 -10.58
N MET A 315 3.44 -5.59 -9.49
CA MET A 315 2.92 -5.31 -8.16
C MET A 315 4.07 -4.82 -7.28
N TYR A 316 3.87 -3.72 -6.58
CA TYR A 316 4.81 -3.17 -5.61
C TYR A 316 4.39 -3.59 -4.22
N VAL A 317 5.32 -4.12 -3.42
CA VAL A 317 5.04 -4.55 -2.04
C VAL A 317 5.90 -3.80 -1.06
N ALA A 318 5.27 -2.99 -0.22
CA ALA A 318 5.94 -2.25 0.84
C ALA A 318 6.23 -3.16 2.04
N ASP A 319 7.51 -3.32 2.36
CA ASP A 319 8.00 -3.99 3.56
C ASP A 319 8.57 -2.94 4.53
N GLY A 320 7.72 -2.47 5.44
CA GLY A 320 8.10 -1.52 6.47
C GLY A 320 9.00 -2.10 7.56
N GLN A 321 9.11 -3.43 7.66
CA GLN A 321 10.00 -4.07 8.64
C GLN A 321 11.46 -4.07 8.15
N ASN A 322 11.67 -4.21 6.84
CA ASN A 322 12.99 -4.16 6.20
C ASN A 322 13.29 -2.83 5.50
N MET A 323 12.33 -1.89 5.46
CA MET A 323 12.43 -0.60 4.76
C MET A 323 12.73 -0.79 3.26
N LYS A 324 11.95 -1.67 2.62
CA LYS A 324 12.08 -2.00 1.19
C LYS A 324 10.74 -1.91 0.47
N VAL A 325 10.81 -1.65 -0.82
CA VAL A 325 9.72 -1.92 -1.75
C VAL A 325 10.20 -3.02 -2.68
N TYR A 326 9.49 -4.15 -2.67
CA TYR A 326 9.72 -5.22 -3.63
C TYR A 326 8.94 -4.91 -4.91
N VAL A 327 9.60 -5.06 -6.06
CA VAL A 327 8.92 -5.08 -7.36
C VAL A 327 8.69 -6.54 -7.72
N MET A 328 7.45 -6.88 -8.07
CA MET A 328 7.05 -8.24 -8.38
C MET A 328 6.34 -8.30 -9.71
N ASP A 329 6.63 -9.31 -10.50
CA ASP A 329 5.77 -9.68 -11.63
C ASP A 329 4.42 -10.16 -11.06
N ARG A 330 3.33 -9.48 -11.45
CA ARG A 330 2.01 -9.68 -10.82
C ARG A 330 1.39 -11.05 -11.16
N GLU A 331 1.66 -11.56 -12.37
CA GLU A 331 1.10 -12.82 -12.84
C GLU A 331 1.80 -14.01 -12.17
N THR A 332 3.13 -13.99 -12.14
CA THR A 332 3.95 -15.08 -11.59
C THR A 332 4.12 -14.98 -10.08
N LEU A 333 3.92 -13.80 -9.49
CA LEU A 333 4.19 -13.47 -8.08
C LEU A 333 5.68 -13.62 -7.72
N GLU A 334 6.59 -13.49 -8.68
CA GLU A 334 8.03 -13.52 -8.43
C GLU A 334 8.58 -12.10 -8.21
N VAL A 335 9.52 -11.96 -7.26
CA VAL A 335 10.27 -10.72 -7.05
C VAL A 335 11.34 -10.60 -8.13
N VAL A 336 11.43 -9.42 -8.76
CA VAL A 336 12.32 -9.15 -9.91
C VAL A 336 13.47 -8.20 -9.60
#